data_AF-A0A7S3HSP8-F1
#
_entry.id   AF-A0A7S3HSP8-F1
#
_cell.length_a   1.000
_cell.length_b   1.000
_cell.length_c   1.000
_cell.angle_alpha   90.00
_cell.angle_beta   90.00
_cell.angle_gamma   90.00
#
_symmetry.space_group_name_H-M   'P 1'
#
loop_
_entity.id
_entity.type
_entity.pdbx_description
1 polymer ?
#
loop_
_entity_poly.entity_id
_entity_poly.type
_entity_poly.pdbx_seq_one_letter_code
_entity_poly.pdbx_strand_id
1 'polypeptide(L)'
;HIPCDLMSFAAVPEAAAKIREAVGATGLDVLCNNAGVMASKDEATKDGYDVQMQTNHLSHFMLTRELWPQLTKAAELRGEARVVNHSSVARKGKKLEQKYMGKNGGNLGGDKVGTMPGSGARWERYHQTKLANL
;
A
#
# COMPACT_ATOMS: atom_id res chain seq x y z
N HIS A 1 3.14 -0.59 20.67
CA HIS A 1 2.34 -0.70 19.43
C HIS A 1 2.14 0.70 18.86
N ILE A 2 2.38 0.91 17.57
CA ILE A 2 2.18 2.20 16.89
C ILE A 2 0.97 2.05 15.96
N PRO A 3 -0.17 2.71 16.25
CA PRO A 3 -1.33 2.65 15.36
C PRO A 3 -1.02 3.26 13.99
N CYS A 4 -1.46 2.59 12.93
CA CYS A 4 -1.34 3.06 11.55
C CYS A 4 -2.52 2.52 10.74
N ASP A 5 -3.49 3.39 10.45
CA ASP A 5 -4.59 3.07 9.53
C ASP A 5 -4.19 3.44 8.10
N LEU A 6 -3.92 2.44 7.27
CA LEU A 6 -3.52 2.63 5.87
C LEU A 6 -4.68 3.09 4.98
N MET A 7 -5.93 3.12 5.45
CA MET A 7 -7.05 3.78 4.77
C MET A 7 -7.09 5.30 5.04
N SER A 8 -6.09 5.84 5.73
CA SER A 8 -5.99 7.23 6.16
C SER A 8 -4.61 7.81 5.87
N PHE A 9 -4.49 8.69 4.87
CA PHE A 9 -3.21 9.38 4.62
C PHE A 9 -2.74 10.25 5.77
N ALA A 10 -3.65 10.76 6.61
CA ALA A 10 -3.28 11.49 7.83
C ALA A 10 -2.60 10.58 8.87
N ALA A 11 -2.94 9.29 8.92
CA ALA A 11 -2.40 8.37 9.93
C ALA A 11 -0.97 7.90 9.59
N VAL A 12 -0.62 7.85 8.31
CA VAL A 12 0.71 7.43 7.82
C VAL A 12 1.86 8.28 8.38
N PRO A 13 1.85 9.63 8.26
CA PRO A 13 2.94 10.45 8.78
C PRO A 13 2.97 10.47 10.32
N GLU A 14 1.82 10.34 10.99
CA GLU A 14 1.75 10.20 12.45
C GLU A 14 2.43 8.93 12.93
N ALA A 15 2.16 7.80 12.26
CA ALA A 15 2.81 6.52 12.55
C ALA A 15 4.30 6.58 12.21
N ALA A 16 4.66 7.15 11.05
CA ALA A 16 6.05 7.28 10.64
C ALA A 16 6.85 8.12 11.65
N ALA A 17 6.32 9.24 12.12
CA ALA A 17 6.99 10.06 13.14
C ALA A 17 7.33 9.26 14.41
N LYS A 18 6.38 8.47 14.92
CA LYS A 18 6.58 7.61 16.09
C LYS A 18 7.61 6.50 15.82
N ILE A 19 7.63 5.94 14.60
CA ILE A 19 8.66 4.96 14.21
C ILE A 19 10.03 5.62 14.18
N ARG A 20 10.15 6.81 13.58
CA ARG A 20 11.41 7.57 13.51
C ARG A 20 11.95 7.89 14.90
N GLU A 21 11.09 8.27 15.83
CA GLU A 21 11.45 8.47 17.24
C GLU A 21 11.95 7.17 17.89
N ALA A 22 11.20 6.08 17.71
CA ALA A 22 11.53 4.79 18.32
C ALA A 22 12.86 4.21 17.83
N VAL A 23 13.20 4.36 16.55
CA VAL A 23 14.48 3.87 16.00
C VAL A 23 15.61 4.90 16.12
N GLY A 24 15.29 6.18 16.26
CA GLY A 24 16.24 7.27 16.53
C GLY A 24 17.53 7.22 15.71
N ALA A 25 18.66 7.11 16.41
CA ALA A 25 19.99 7.08 15.81
C ALA A 25 20.39 5.71 15.24
N THR A 26 19.69 4.63 15.57
CA THR A 26 20.04 3.29 15.07
C THR A 26 19.49 3.04 13.66
N GLY A 27 18.45 3.77 13.23
CA GLY A 27 17.85 3.62 11.90
C GLY A 27 16.93 2.39 11.80
N LEU A 28 16.34 2.18 10.61
CA LEU A 28 15.38 1.10 10.33
C LEU A 28 15.98 0.11 9.34
N ASP A 29 16.20 -1.14 9.76
CA ASP A 29 16.81 -2.17 8.89
C ASP A 29 15.87 -2.67 7.81
N VAL A 30 14.61 -2.91 8.18
CA VAL A 30 13.63 -3.55 7.31
C VAL A 30 12.28 -2.87 7.43
N LEU A 31 11.69 -2.51 6.30
CA LEU A 31 10.29 -2.11 6.18
C LEU A 31 9.53 -3.17 5.37
N CYS A 32 8.61 -3.87 6.03
CA CYS A 32 7.75 -4.86 5.40
C CYS A 32 6.35 -4.27 5.12
N ASN A 33 6.12 -3.87 3.88
CA ASN A 33 4.82 -3.41 3.38
C ASN A 33 3.91 -4.62 3.09
N ASN A 34 3.44 -5.25 4.17
CA ASN A 34 2.68 -6.50 4.13
C ASN A 34 1.15 -6.31 4.21
N ALA A 35 0.69 -5.28 4.93
CA ALA A 35 -0.74 -5.09 5.19
C ALA A 35 -1.53 -4.95 3.89
N GLY A 36 -2.70 -5.57 3.82
CA GLY A 36 -3.54 -5.40 2.65
C GLY A 36 -4.94 -5.97 2.80
N VAL A 37 -5.85 -5.40 2.02
CA VAL A 37 -7.22 -5.84 1.86
C VAL A 37 -7.41 -6.42 0.45
N MET A 38 -8.35 -7.35 0.31
CA MET A 38 -8.50 -8.15 -0.89
C MET A 38 -9.96 -8.26 -1.32
N ALA A 39 -10.21 -8.04 -2.61
CA ALA A 39 -11.51 -8.16 -3.25
C ALA A 39 -12.63 -7.42 -2.49
N SER A 40 -12.29 -6.24 -1.95
CA SER A 40 -13.20 -5.37 -1.21
C SER A 40 -14.24 -4.72 -2.11
N LYS A 41 -15.31 -4.20 -1.49
CA LYS A 41 -16.33 -3.42 -2.18
C LYS A 41 -15.74 -2.21 -2.89
N ASP A 42 -16.39 -1.73 -3.94
CA ASP A 42 -16.01 -0.49 -4.62
C ASP A 42 -16.42 0.70 -3.74
N GLU A 43 -15.52 1.10 -2.86
CA GLU A 43 -15.75 2.13 -1.86
C GLU A 43 -14.53 3.05 -1.81
N ALA A 44 -14.81 4.33 -1.59
CA ALA A 44 -13.76 5.31 -1.34
C ALA A 44 -13.33 5.27 0.12
N THR A 45 -12.03 5.39 0.36
CA THR A 45 -11.52 5.84 1.67
C THR A 45 -11.96 7.29 1.94
N LYS A 46 -11.71 7.78 3.15
CA LYS A 46 -11.92 9.20 3.47
C LYS A 46 -11.07 10.17 2.62
N ASP A 47 -10.00 9.68 2.00
CA ASP A 47 -9.12 10.46 1.12
C ASP A 47 -9.58 10.44 -0.36
N GLY A 48 -10.63 9.67 -0.67
CA GLY A 48 -11.27 9.60 -2.00
C GLY A 48 -10.74 8.50 -2.93
N TYR A 49 -9.77 7.70 -2.49
CA TYR A 49 -9.17 6.64 -3.30
C TYR A 49 -9.89 5.30 -3.08
N ASP A 50 -9.74 4.37 -4.03
CA ASP A 50 -10.18 3.00 -3.82
C ASP A 50 -9.55 2.40 -2.56
N VAL A 51 -10.38 1.77 -1.72
CA VAL A 51 -9.96 1.16 -0.46
C VAL A 51 -8.80 0.17 -0.62
N GLN A 52 -8.77 -0.60 -1.72
CA GLN A 52 -7.69 -1.56 -1.95
C GLN A 52 -6.42 -0.83 -2.39
N MET A 53 -6.51 0.08 -3.36
CA MET A 53 -5.33 0.78 -3.89
C MET A 53 -4.65 1.64 -2.83
N GLN A 54 -5.43 2.38 -2.03
CA GLN A 54 -4.85 3.18 -0.97
C GLN A 54 -4.16 2.33 0.09
N THR A 55 -4.86 1.32 0.61
CA THR A 55 -4.34 0.45 1.68
C THR A 55 -3.11 -0.33 1.23
N ASN A 56 -3.20 -0.99 0.07
CA ASN A 56 -2.21 -1.96 -0.36
C ASN A 56 -0.96 -1.33 -0.97
N HIS A 57 -1.07 -0.11 -1.49
CA HIS A 57 -0.03 0.53 -2.29
C HIS A 57 0.24 1.99 -1.90
N LEU A 58 -0.73 2.91 -2.04
CA LEU A 58 -0.44 4.36 -1.90
C LEU A 58 0.04 4.72 -0.50
N SER A 59 -0.60 4.19 0.54
CA SER A 59 -0.19 4.43 1.92
C SER A 59 1.14 3.76 2.28
N HIS A 60 1.43 2.59 1.68
CA HIS A 60 2.76 1.95 1.81
C HIS A 60 3.86 2.75 1.12
N PHE A 61 3.59 3.30 -0.07
CA PHE A 61 4.52 4.18 -0.76
C PHE A 61 4.81 5.43 0.08
N MET A 62 3.77 6.06 0.63
CA MET A 62 3.92 7.19 1.54
C MET A 62 4.72 6.82 2.79
N LEU A 63 4.41 5.69 3.44
CA LEU A 63 5.13 5.22 4.62
C LEU A 63 6.62 4.97 4.32
N THR A 64 6.91 4.36 3.18
CA THR A 64 8.29 4.12 2.71
C THR A 64 9.03 5.43 2.51
N ARG A 65 8.40 6.42 1.86
CA ARG A 65 8.96 7.75 1.69
C ARG A 65 9.27 8.43 3.02
N GLU A 66 8.33 8.38 3.96
CA GLU A 66 8.47 9.00 5.29
C GLU A 66 9.56 8.36 6.15
N LEU A 67 9.86 7.08 5.93
CA LEU A 67 10.88 6.30 6.66
C LEU A 67 12.19 6.14 5.90
N TRP A 68 12.28 6.70 4.69
CA TRP A 68 13.48 6.64 3.86
C TRP A 68 14.75 7.10 4.59
N PRO A 69 14.75 8.22 5.35
CA PRO A 69 15.95 8.65 6.07
C PRO A 69 16.47 7.64 7.09
N GLN A 70 15.57 6.88 7.72
CA GLN A 70 15.90 5.86 8.72
C GLN A 70 16.43 4.59 8.06
N LEU A 71 15.87 4.22 6.91
CA LEU A 71 16.39 3.14 6.07
C LEU A 71 17.80 3.47 5.56
N THR A 72 18.02 4.68 5.04
CA THR A 72 19.34 5.15 4.63
C THR A 72 20.33 5.12 5.78
N LYS A 73 19.94 5.63 6.96
CA LYS A 73 20.80 5.59 8.16
C LYS A 73 21.20 4.16 8.56
N ALA A 74 20.26 3.21 8.54
CA ALA A 74 20.58 1.81 8.82
C ALA A 74 21.58 1.25 7.80
N ALA A 75 21.35 1.53 6.51
CA ALA A 75 22.26 1.10 5.43
C ALA A 75 23.67 1.70 5.56
N GLU A 76 23.79 2.96 5.96
CA GLU A 76 25.09 3.60 6.22
C GLU A 76 25.82 2.96 7.41
N LEU A 77 25.09 2.64 8.48
CA LEU A 77 25.67 2.06 9.70
C LEU A 77 26.02 0.58 9.57
N ARG A 78 25.23 -0.19 8.80
CA ARG A 78 25.29 -1.66 8.77
C ARG A 78 25.52 -2.26 7.37
N GLY A 79 25.64 -1.41 6.35
CA GLY A 79 25.90 -1.82 4.97
C GLY A 79 24.65 -2.19 4.16
N GLU A 80 23.49 -2.42 4.80
CA GLU A 80 22.23 -2.70 4.11
C GLU A 80 20.99 -2.23 4.88
N ALA A 81 19.94 -1.94 4.13
CA ALA A 81 18.55 -1.83 4.61
C ALA A 81 17.61 -2.25 3.47
N ARG A 82 16.42 -2.74 3.81
CA ARG A 82 15.52 -3.37 2.82
C ARG A 82 14.08 -2.90 2.96
N VAL A 83 13.46 -2.60 1.83
CA VAL A 83 12.00 -2.44 1.72
C VAL A 83 11.45 -3.68 1.02
N VAL A 84 10.48 -4.35 1.62
CA VAL A 84 9.85 -5.55 1.09
C VAL A 84 8.37 -5.27 0.87
N ASN A 85 7.94 -5.27 -0.39
CA ASN A 85 6.53 -5.13 -0.76
C ASN A 85 5.87 -6.49 -0.96
N HIS A 86 4.75 -6.74 -0.27
CA HIS A 86 3.99 -7.96 -0.48
C HIS A 86 3.01 -7.81 -1.66
N SER A 87 3.27 -8.55 -2.73
CA SER A 87 2.42 -8.61 -3.93
C SER A 87 1.52 -9.86 -3.90
N SER A 88 1.05 -10.35 -5.04
CA SER A 88 0.28 -11.58 -5.19
C SER A 88 0.37 -12.09 -6.62
N VAL A 89 0.09 -13.38 -6.84
CA VAL A 89 -0.14 -13.93 -8.19
C VAL A 89 -1.24 -13.18 -8.95
N ALA A 90 -2.18 -12.55 -8.22
CA ALA A 90 -3.20 -11.67 -8.79
C ALA A 90 -2.63 -10.49 -9.58
N ARG A 91 -1.34 -10.15 -9.44
CA ARG A 91 -0.66 -9.14 -10.27
C ARG A 91 -0.57 -9.52 -11.75
N LYS A 92 -0.71 -10.81 -12.08
CA LYS A 92 -0.64 -11.29 -13.48
C LYS A 92 -1.96 -10.93 -14.16
N GLY A 93 -1.90 -10.14 -15.22
CA GLY A 93 -3.09 -9.68 -15.91
C GLY A 93 -2.82 -8.50 -16.82
N LYS A 94 -3.78 -7.58 -16.86
CA LYS A 94 -3.70 -6.36 -17.68
C LYS A 94 -2.58 -5.45 -17.16
N LYS A 95 -2.26 -4.43 -17.98
CA LYS A 95 -1.32 -3.40 -17.57
C LYS A 95 -1.96 -2.52 -16.49
N LEU A 96 -1.09 -1.86 -15.72
CA LEU A 96 -1.51 -0.88 -14.74
C LEU A 96 -2.25 0.27 -15.45
N GLU A 97 -3.45 0.61 -14.99
CA GLU A 97 -4.23 1.71 -15.54
C GLU A 97 -4.23 2.92 -14.60
N GLN A 98 -4.00 4.11 -15.14
CA GLN A 98 -3.92 5.36 -14.36
C GLN A 98 -5.18 5.63 -13.52
N LYS A 99 -6.36 5.20 -13.99
CA LYS A 99 -7.63 5.43 -13.29
C LYS A 99 -7.66 4.87 -11.87
N TYR A 100 -6.92 3.79 -11.59
CA TYR A 100 -6.86 3.20 -10.25
C TYR A 100 -5.98 4.00 -9.28
N MET A 101 -5.07 4.86 -9.79
CA MET A 101 -4.19 5.71 -8.98
C MET A 101 -4.84 7.03 -8.58
N GLY A 102 -6.04 7.33 -9.07
CA GLY A 102 -6.77 8.56 -8.80
C GLY A 102 -7.81 8.43 -7.69
N LYS A 103 -8.42 9.57 -7.32
CA LYS A 103 -9.54 9.66 -6.39
C LYS A 103 -10.86 9.20 -7.05
N ASN A 104 -10.91 7.93 -7.44
CA ASN A 104 -12.02 7.32 -8.15
C ASN A 104 -12.71 6.21 -7.32
N GLY A 105 -12.50 6.18 -6.00
CA GLY A 105 -13.13 5.15 -5.15
C GLY A 105 -14.65 5.17 -5.29
N GLY A 106 -15.27 3.98 -5.42
CA GLY A 106 -16.70 3.86 -5.69
C GLY A 106 -17.09 3.99 -7.17
N ASN A 107 -16.16 4.32 -8.07
CA ASN A 107 -16.40 4.50 -9.50
C ASN A 107 -15.43 3.67 -10.37
N LEU A 108 -15.13 2.45 -9.94
CA LEU A 108 -14.15 1.55 -10.56
C LEU A 108 -14.78 0.19 -10.87
N GLY A 109 -15.97 0.23 -11.48
CA GLY A 109 -16.68 -0.92 -12.02
C GLY A 109 -17.63 -1.63 -11.05
N GLY A 110 -17.73 -1.15 -9.81
CA GLY A 110 -18.65 -1.67 -8.81
C GLY A 110 -18.26 -3.06 -8.29
N ASP A 111 -19.27 -3.83 -7.91
CA ASP A 111 -19.11 -5.06 -7.12
C ASP A 111 -19.45 -6.35 -7.86
N LYS A 112 -19.59 -6.27 -9.18
CA LYS A 112 -19.94 -7.44 -9.99
C LYS A 112 -18.87 -8.53 -9.85
N VAL A 113 -19.33 -9.71 -9.45
CA VAL A 113 -18.54 -10.94 -9.45
C VAL A 113 -18.55 -11.51 -10.85
N GLY A 114 -17.39 -11.91 -11.37
CA GLY A 114 -17.30 -12.55 -12.68
C GLY A 114 -17.69 -14.03 -12.62
N THR A 115 -17.78 -14.67 -13.79
CA THR A 115 -18.19 -16.08 -13.93
C THR A 115 -17.11 -17.08 -13.53
N MET A 116 -15.85 -16.64 -13.45
CA MET A 116 -14.71 -17.46 -13.04
C MET A 116 -14.21 -17.09 -11.64
N PRO A 117 -13.66 -18.03 -10.87
CA PRO A 117 -12.99 -17.72 -9.60
C PRO A 117 -11.91 -16.65 -9.79
N GLY A 118 -11.87 -15.64 -8.93
CA GLY A 118 -10.90 -14.55 -9.04
C GLY A 118 -11.17 -13.53 -10.16
N SER A 119 -12.37 -13.53 -10.76
CA SER A 119 -12.75 -12.59 -11.81
C SER A 119 -13.84 -11.60 -11.37
N GLY A 120 -13.94 -10.46 -12.04
CA GLY A 120 -14.89 -9.38 -11.73
C GLY A 120 -14.20 -8.09 -11.28
N ALA A 121 -14.98 -7.03 -11.11
CA ALA A 121 -14.46 -5.68 -10.88
C ALA A 121 -13.64 -5.58 -9.57
N ARG A 122 -14.08 -6.27 -8.51
CA ARG A 122 -13.34 -6.32 -7.22
C ARG A 122 -11.94 -6.90 -7.38
N TRP A 123 -11.83 -7.95 -8.18
CA TRP A 123 -10.56 -8.63 -8.46
C TRP A 123 -9.68 -7.86 -9.43
N GLU A 124 -10.28 -7.15 -10.39
CA GLU A 124 -9.53 -6.22 -11.25
C GLU A 124 -8.90 -5.10 -10.41
N ARG A 125 -9.66 -4.46 -9.51
CA ARG A 125 -9.07 -3.47 -8.57
C ARG A 125 -7.95 -4.08 -7.74
N TYR A 126 -8.17 -5.26 -7.16
CA TYR A 126 -7.14 -5.96 -6.38
C TYR A 126 -5.88 -6.24 -7.22
N HIS A 127 -6.04 -6.76 -8.43
CA HIS A 127 -4.97 -7.02 -9.40
C HIS A 127 -4.10 -5.78 -9.59
N GLN A 128 -4.73 -4.63 -9.83
CA GLN A 128 -4.04 -3.36 -10.05
C GLN A 128 -3.20 -2.96 -8.83
N THR A 129 -3.69 -3.18 -7.61
CA THR A 129 -2.91 -2.93 -6.38
C THR A 129 -1.69 -3.83 -6.26
N LYS A 130 -1.81 -5.11 -6.66
CA LYS A 130 -0.71 -6.08 -6.54
C LYS A 130 0.31 -5.88 -7.65
N LEU A 131 -0.12 -5.43 -8.82
CA LEU A 131 0.76 -5.01 -9.92
C LEU A 131 1.54 -3.74 -9.56
N ALA A 132 0.91 -2.78 -8.87
CA ALA A 132 1.58 -1.56 -8.41
C ALA A 132 2.69 -1.82 -7.37
N ASN A 133 2.65 -2.93 -6.65
CA ASN A 133 3.67 -3.29 -5.64
C ASN A 133 4.99 -3.82 -6.24
N LEU A 134 5.18 -3.78 -7.56
CA LEU A 134 6.41 -4.19 -8.25
C LEU A 134 7.38 -3.02 -8.47
#